data_AF-A0A960T992-F1
#
_entry.id   AF-A0A960T992-F1
#
_cell.length_a   1.000
_cell.length_b   1.000
_cell.length_c   1.000
_cell.angle_alpha   90.00
_cell.angle_beta   90.00
_cell.angle_gamma   90.00
#
_symmetry.space_group_name_H-M   'P 1'
#
loop_
_entity.id
_entity.type
_entity.pdbx_description
1 polymer ?
#
loop_
_entity_poly.entity_id
_entity_poly.type
_entity_poly.pdbx_seq_one_letter_code
_entity_poly.pdbx_strand_id
1 'polypeptide(L)'
;EIIPGRDTSPETVNAAVALVQGLGKTPVVVQDCAGFLVNRILFPYLNEALHLLNEGMDFEYVDKCITNFGMPMGPFTLDDEVGLDTAYKAAKSVEHVYGARMQTLPFIGKLVEAGLLGKKSGKGFYIHEKGKKRVRNSDIEKIVGLGSKAMTKPDAQLIVDRLILPMVNEAVRCLEDKIIEKPEYLDMAMILGTGFPPFRGGLLRYADSRGLANVVGRLEELAQQYGERYRPAEMLREFASKQMTFYQN
;
A
#
# COMPACT_ATOMS: atom_id res chain seq x y z
N GLU A 1 -0.02 -7.45 14.23
CA GLU A 1 -1.30 -8.15 14.01
C GLU A 1 -1.28 -9.47 14.76
N ILE A 2 -2.42 -9.92 15.28
CA ILE A 2 -2.64 -11.26 15.83
C ILE A 2 -3.64 -11.95 14.91
N ILE A 3 -3.23 -13.05 14.30
CA ILE A 3 -3.97 -13.71 13.23
C ILE A 3 -4.36 -15.12 13.70
N PRO A 4 -5.53 -15.29 14.36
CA PRO A 4 -6.03 -16.62 14.67
C PRO A 4 -6.26 -17.41 13.38
N GLY A 5 -5.66 -18.60 13.31
CA GLY A 5 -6.03 -19.60 12.31
C GLY A 5 -7.35 -20.27 12.67
N ARG A 6 -7.88 -21.08 11.75
CA ARG A 6 -9.20 -21.76 11.88
C ARG A 6 -9.40 -22.49 13.21
N ASP A 7 -8.35 -23.15 13.71
CA ASP A 7 -8.42 -23.99 14.92
C ASP A 7 -7.87 -23.27 16.17
N THR A 8 -7.62 -21.95 16.10
CA THR A 8 -7.07 -21.18 17.22
C THR A 8 -8.18 -20.86 18.23
N SER A 9 -8.02 -21.36 19.46
CA SER A 9 -8.99 -21.12 20.54
C SER A 9 -9.03 -19.64 20.99
N PRO A 10 -10.19 -19.14 21.46
CA PRO A 10 -10.31 -17.80 22.04
C PRO A 10 -9.32 -17.55 23.19
N GLU A 11 -9.07 -18.56 24.02
CA GLU A 11 -8.13 -18.49 25.13
C GLU A 11 -6.70 -18.21 24.64
N THR A 12 -6.30 -18.83 23.52
CA THR A 12 -5.00 -18.62 22.89
C THR A 12 -4.88 -17.21 22.32
N VAL A 13 -5.94 -16.71 21.68
CA VAL A 13 -5.99 -15.32 21.18
C VAL A 13 -5.85 -14.33 22.33
N ASN A 14 -6.59 -14.52 23.42
CA ASN A 14 -6.54 -13.66 24.59
C ASN A 14 -5.15 -13.66 25.25
N ALA A 15 -4.50 -14.83 25.36
CA ALA A 15 -3.14 -14.93 25.85
C ALA A 15 -2.14 -14.17 24.96
N ALA A 16 -2.27 -14.29 23.64
CA ALA A 16 -1.44 -13.54 22.69
C ALA A 16 -1.67 -12.02 22.78
N VAL A 17 -2.93 -11.58 22.92
CA VAL A 17 -3.28 -10.17 23.14
C VAL A 17 -2.63 -9.65 24.41
N ALA A 18 -2.76 -10.37 25.52
CA ALA A 18 -2.16 -9.98 26.80
C ALA A 18 -0.63 -9.91 26.73
N LEU A 19 0.01 -10.86 26.02
CA LEU A 19 1.45 -10.84 25.80
C LEU A 19 1.88 -9.59 25.00
N VAL A 20 1.22 -9.29 23.89
CA VAL A 20 1.55 -8.13 23.05
C VAL A 20 1.36 -6.82 23.82
N GLN A 21 0.29 -6.71 24.63
CA GLN A 21 0.08 -5.57 25.52
C GLN A 21 1.16 -5.47 26.60
N GLY A 22 1.57 -6.59 27.20
CA GLY A 22 2.66 -6.66 28.17
C GLY A 22 4.01 -6.20 27.61
N LEU A 23 4.22 -6.33 26.29
CA LEU A 23 5.39 -5.79 25.58
C LEU A 23 5.27 -4.29 25.23
N GLY A 24 4.21 -3.61 25.68
CA GLY A 24 3.93 -2.21 25.36
C GLY A 24 3.57 -1.98 23.90
N LYS A 25 3.06 -2.99 23.20
CA LYS A 25 2.59 -2.90 21.82
C LYS A 25 1.06 -2.92 21.78
N THR A 26 0.49 -2.29 20.75
CA THR A 26 -0.95 -2.28 20.52
C THR A 26 -1.35 -3.46 19.63
N PRO A 27 -2.00 -4.51 20.15
CA PRO A 27 -2.44 -5.62 19.32
C PRO A 27 -3.64 -5.21 18.45
N VAL A 28 -3.69 -5.78 17.25
CA VAL A 28 -4.87 -5.74 16.38
C VAL A 28 -5.13 -7.18 15.95
N VAL A 29 -6.29 -7.71 16.32
CA VAL A 29 -6.72 -9.06 15.92
C VAL A 29 -7.40 -8.95 14.55
N VAL A 30 -6.95 -9.78 13.61
CA VAL A 30 -7.44 -9.78 12.22
C VAL A 30 -7.64 -11.21 11.74
N GLN A 31 -8.59 -11.45 10.84
CA GLN A 31 -8.78 -12.79 10.28
C GLN A 31 -7.63 -13.18 9.34
N ASP A 32 -7.38 -14.48 9.26
CA ASP A 32 -6.37 -15.05 8.37
C ASP A 32 -6.75 -14.86 6.90
N CYS A 33 -5.83 -14.29 6.13
CA CYS A 33 -5.92 -14.18 4.68
C CYS A 33 -4.53 -13.90 4.08
N ALA A 34 -4.40 -14.04 2.76
CA ALA A 34 -3.14 -13.71 2.08
C ALA A 34 -2.80 -12.22 2.27
N GLY A 35 -1.68 -11.96 2.94
CA GLY A 35 -1.24 -10.60 3.29
C GLY A 35 -1.86 -10.02 4.57
N PHE A 36 -2.68 -10.78 5.31
CA PHE A 36 -3.36 -10.33 6.53
C PHE A 36 -4.09 -8.99 6.31
N LEU A 37 -3.98 -8.02 7.21
CA LEU A 37 -4.59 -6.70 7.03
C LEU A 37 -3.58 -5.69 6.47
N VAL A 38 -2.48 -5.46 7.19
CA VAL A 38 -1.55 -4.36 6.88
C VAL A 38 -0.87 -4.57 5.53
N ASN A 39 -0.31 -5.76 5.28
CA ASN A 39 0.40 -6.02 4.04
C ASN A 39 -0.58 -6.08 2.85
N ARG A 40 -1.74 -6.72 3.03
CA ARG A 40 -2.80 -6.77 2.01
C ARG A 40 -3.18 -5.36 1.52
N ILE A 41 -3.37 -4.41 2.43
CA ILE A 41 -3.71 -3.02 2.10
C ILE A 41 -2.50 -2.26 1.51
N LEU A 42 -1.28 -2.58 1.93
CA LEU A 42 -0.06 -1.94 1.44
C LEU A 42 0.34 -2.36 0.02
N PHE A 43 0.05 -3.60 -0.40
CA PHE A 43 0.45 -4.10 -1.71
C PHE A 43 -0.05 -3.27 -2.90
N PRO A 44 -1.34 -2.85 -2.96
CA PRO A 44 -1.81 -1.97 -4.03
C PRO A 44 -1.00 -0.68 -4.15
N TYR A 45 -0.57 -0.10 -3.03
CA TYR A 45 0.25 1.11 -3.00
C TYR A 45 1.65 0.88 -3.59
N LEU A 46 2.32 -0.20 -3.19
CA LEU A 46 3.65 -0.53 -3.74
C LEU A 46 3.56 -0.90 -5.22
N ASN A 47 2.59 -1.73 -5.59
CA ASN A 47 2.40 -2.15 -6.97
C ASN A 47 2.08 -0.97 -7.89
N GLU A 48 1.25 -0.03 -7.43
CA GLU A 48 0.94 1.15 -8.22
C GLU A 48 2.12 2.11 -8.38
N ALA A 49 3.05 2.16 -7.42
CA ALA A 49 4.32 2.87 -7.61
C ALA A 49 5.11 2.27 -8.77
N LEU A 50 5.15 0.94 -8.88
CA LEU A 50 5.79 0.25 -10.00
C LEU A 50 5.09 0.54 -11.34
N HIS A 51 3.76 0.67 -11.36
CA HIS A 51 3.01 1.11 -12.55
C HIS A 51 3.38 2.54 -12.96
N LEU A 52 3.42 3.47 -12.00
CA LEU A 52 3.87 4.85 -12.25
C LEU A 52 5.28 4.86 -12.85
N LEU A 53 6.21 4.09 -12.31
CA LEU A 53 7.56 3.98 -12.86
C LEU A 53 7.55 3.39 -14.28
N ASN A 54 6.80 2.31 -14.52
CA ASN A 54 6.70 1.69 -15.84
C ASN A 54 6.09 2.64 -16.90
N GLU A 55 5.26 3.59 -16.47
CA GLU A 55 4.71 4.65 -17.31
C GLU A 55 5.69 5.82 -17.51
N GLY A 56 6.88 5.77 -16.92
CA GLY A 56 7.94 6.76 -17.09
C GLY A 56 7.97 7.83 -15.99
N MET A 57 7.22 7.66 -14.90
CA MET A 57 7.27 8.63 -13.80
C MET A 57 8.59 8.55 -13.05
N ASP A 58 9.10 9.73 -12.67
CA ASP A 58 10.28 9.83 -11.84
C ASP A 58 9.98 9.32 -10.42
N PHE A 59 10.60 8.20 -10.05
CA PHE A 59 10.43 7.58 -8.74
C PHE A 59 10.83 8.48 -7.56
N GLU A 60 11.80 9.39 -7.73
CA GLU A 60 12.15 10.37 -6.70
C GLU A 60 11.07 11.43 -6.52
N TYR A 61 10.42 11.81 -7.63
CA TYR A 61 9.30 12.73 -7.58
C TYR A 61 8.06 12.07 -6.95
N VAL A 62 7.79 10.80 -7.28
CA VAL A 62 6.72 10.03 -6.65
C VAL A 62 6.94 9.92 -5.13
N ASP A 63 8.15 9.55 -4.71
CA ASP A 63 8.51 9.50 -3.29
C ASP A 63 8.26 10.85 -2.60
N LYS A 64 8.68 11.95 -3.24
CA LYS A 64 8.48 13.31 -2.71
C LYS A 64 7.01 13.68 -2.58
N CYS A 65 6.17 13.34 -3.56
CA CYS A 65 4.72 13.60 -3.49
C CYS A 65 4.09 12.90 -2.29
N ILE A 66 4.49 11.66 -2.03
CA ILE A 66 3.93 10.87 -0.93
C ILE A 66 4.46 11.32 0.43
N THR A 67 5.73 11.70 0.54
CA THR A 67 6.23 12.32 1.77
C THR A 67 5.55 13.67 2.04
N ASN A 68 5.28 14.46 1.00
CA ASN A 68 4.53 15.71 1.14
C ASN A 68 3.06 15.49 1.53
N PHE A 69 2.45 14.38 1.11
CA PHE A 69 1.12 13.98 1.57
C PHE A 69 1.10 13.68 3.07
N GLY A 70 2.23 13.22 3.62
CA GLY A 70 2.47 13.02 5.06
C GLY A 70 3.00 11.64 5.41
N MET A 71 3.22 10.75 4.44
CA MET A 71 3.79 9.42 4.71
C MET A 71 5.25 9.56 5.18
N PRO A 72 5.74 8.70 6.07
CA PRO A 72 7.10 8.79 6.59
C PRO A 72 8.15 8.52 5.51
N MET A 73 7.82 7.70 4.51
CA MET A 73 8.67 7.30 3.41
C MET A 73 7.84 7.17 2.13
N GLY A 74 8.44 7.50 0.99
CA GLY A 74 7.86 7.21 -0.32
C GLY A 74 7.89 5.71 -0.66
N PRO A 75 7.12 5.26 -1.65
CA PRO A 75 7.01 3.84 -1.97
C PRO A 75 8.34 3.19 -2.38
N PHE A 76 9.17 3.88 -3.16
CA PHE A 76 10.44 3.32 -3.64
C PHE A 76 11.49 3.26 -2.53
N THR A 77 11.48 4.27 -1.64
CA THR A 77 12.23 4.20 -0.39
C THR A 77 11.83 2.98 0.44
N LEU A 78 10.52 2.76 0.59
CA LEU A 78 9.98 1.70 1.42
C LEU A 78 10.36 0.33 0.85
N ASP A 79 10.23 0.13 -0.46
CA ASP A 79 10.67 -1.09 -1.14
C ASP A 79 12.16 -1.38 -0.93
N ASP A 80 13.01 -0.35 -0.96
CA ASP A 80 14.44 -0.51 -0.69
C ASP A 80 14.74 -0.90 0.77
N GLU A 81 13.97 -0.40 1.74
CA GLU A 81 14.13 -0.75 3.16
C GLU A 81 13.63 -2.18 3.45
N VAL A 82 12.52 -2.59 2.83
CA VAL A 82 11.97 -3.96 2.93
C VAL A 82 12.83 -4.98 2.18
N GLY A 83 13.34 -4.57 1.02
CA GLY A 83 14.08 -5.37 0.05
C GLY A 83 13.18 -5.91 -1.06
N LEU A 84 13.59 -5.67 -2.31
CA LEU A 84 12.77 -5.95 -3.51
C LEU A 84 12.48 -7.45 -3.69
N ASP A 85 13.36 -8.34 -3.28
CA ASP A 85 13.13 -9.79 -3.32
C ASP A 85 12.09 -10.24 -2.28
N THR A 86 12.09 -9.64 -1.10
CA THR A 86 11.07 -9.88 -0.08
C THR A 86 9.72 -9.39 -0.59
N ALA A 87 9.67 -8.16 -1.08
CA ALA A 87 8.47 -7.55 -1.66
C ALA A 87 7.95 -8.37 -2.84
N TYR A 88 8.82 -8.80 -3.76
CA TYR A 88 8.44 -9.59 -4.92
C TYR A 88 7.84 -10.95 -4.54
N LYS A 89 8.47 -11.68 -3.61
CA LYS A 89 7.94 -12.96 -3.12
C LYS A 89 6.57 -12.79 -2.48
N ALA A 90 6.42 -11.79 -1.62
CA ALA A 90 5.16 -11.54 -0.95
C ALA A 90 4.06 -11.09 -1.93
N ALA A 91 4.41 -10.27 -2.92
CA ALA A 91 3.50 -9.84 -3.97
C ALA A 91 3.05 -11.02 -4.85
N LYS A 92 3.91 -11.99 -5.15
CA LYS A 92 3.53 -13.21 -5.89
C LYS A 92 2.53 -14.08 -5.12
N SER A 93 2.69 -14.21 -3.80
CA SER A 93 1.73 -14.94 -2.96
C SER A 93 0.35 -14.27 -2.94
N VAL A 94 0.33 -12.94 -2.93
CA VAL A 94 -0.89 -12.12 -2.92
C VAL A 94 -1.55 -12.11 -4.30
N GLU A 95 -0.77 -11.98 -5.39
CA GLU A 95 -1.23 -12.08 -6.78
C GLU A 95 -1.95 -13.42 -7.05
N HIS A 96 -1.44 -14.54 -6.52
CA HIS A 96 -2.07 -15.84 -6.70
C HIS A 96 -3.51 -15.91 -6.14
N VAL A 97 -3.79 -15.17 -5.06
CA VAL A 97 -5.09 -15.18 -4.39
C VAL A 97 -6.04 -14.12 -4.98
N TYR A 98 -5.51 -12.95 -5.31
CA TYR A 98 -6.33 -11.80 -5.67
C TYR A 98 -6.35 -11.50 -7.17
N GLY A 99 -5.46 -12.10 -7.96
CA GLY A 99 -5.45 -12.05 -9.42
C GLY A 99 -5.16 -10.65 -9.96
N ALA A 100 -5.90 -10.26 -11.01
CA ALA A 100 -5.66 -9.05 -11.79
C ALA A 100 -5.58 -7.75 -10.97
N ARG A 101 -6.29 -7.65 -9.83
CA ARG A 101 -6.25 -6.44 -8.97
C ARG A 101 -4.89 -6.22 -8.30
N MET A 102 -4.09 -7.27 -8.13
CA MET A 102 -2.78 -7.25 -7.46
C MET A 102 -1.70 -7.90 -8.33
N GLN A 103 -1.88 -7.84 -9.65
CA GLN A 103 -0.92 -8.38 -10.60
C GLN A 103 0.40 -7.60 -10.55
N THR A 104 1.51 -8.32 -10.38
CA THR A 104 2.84 -7.72 -10.36
C THR A 104 3.37 -7.45 -11.78
N LEU A 105 4.18 -6.40 -11.92
CA LEU A 105 4.82 -6.06 -13.19
C LEU A 105 6.07 -6.93 -13.44
N PRO A 106 6.28 -7.46 -14.65
CA PRO A 106 7.40 -8.38 -14.92
C PRO A 106 8.81 -7.82 -14.62
N PHE A 107 9.00 -6.49 -14.69
CA PHE A 107 10.32 -5.90 -14.50
C PHE A 107 10.83 -6.01 -13.05
N ILE A 108 9.96 -6.15 -12.05
CA ILE A 108 10.38 -6.30 -10.65
C ILE A 108 11.24 -7.56 -10.47
N GLY A 109 10.90 -8.64 -11.17
CA GLY A 109 11.70 -9.88 -11.19
C GLY A 109 13.09 -9.64 -11.78
N LYS A 110 13.19 -8.83 -12.84
CA LYS A 110 14.48 -8.45 -13.45
C LYS A 110 15.35 -7.62 -12.50
N LEU A 111 14.76 -6.73 -11.69
CA LEU A 111 15.49 -5.98 -10.68
C LEU A 111 16.08 -6.91 -9.61
N VAL A 112 15.30 -7.89 -9.16
CA VAL A 112 15.75 -8.92 -8.21
C VAL A 112 16.87 -9.77 -8.80
N GLU A 113 16.72 -10.24 -10.04
CA GLU A 113 17.74 -11.01 -10.77
C GLU A 113 19.04 -10.21 -10.97
N ALA A 114 18.93 -8.89 -11.17
CA ALA A 114 20.08 -7.99 -11.26
C ALA A 114 20.75 -7.67 -9.91
N GLY A 115 20.27 -8.24 -8.81
CA GLY A 115 20.81 -8.03 -7.46
C GLY A 115 20.52 -6.63 -6.90
N LEU A 116 19.48 -5.97 -7.38
CA LEU A 116 18.99 -4.69 -6.86
C LEU A 116 18.00 -4.96 -5.72
N LEU A 117 18.51 -5.44 -4.57
CA LEU A 117 17.68 -5.92 -3.45
C LEU A 117 17.39 -4.85 -2.40
N GLY A 118 17.71 -3.59 -2.67
CA GLY A 118 17.52 -2.48 -1.75
C GLY A 118 18.71 -2.28 -0.80
N LYS A 119 18.44 -1.78 0.40
CA LYS A 119 19.44 -1.37 1.38
C LYS A 119 20.33 -2.52 1.85
N LYS A 120 19.78 -3.74 1.94
CA LYS A 120 20.53 -4.93 2.36
C LYS A 120 21.65 -5.35 1.39
N SER A 121 21.51 -5.02 0.10
CA SER A 121 22.54 -5.24 -0.92
C SER A 121 23.33 -3.97 -1.25
N GLY A 122 23.07 -2.86 -0.55
CA GLY A 122 23.65 -1.54 -0.85
C GLY A 122 23.09 -0.85 -2.10
N LYS A 123 22.13 -1.47 -2.79
CA LYS A 123 21.54 -0.92 -4.02
C LYS A 123 20.17 -1.53 -4.32
N GLY A 124 19.22 -0.66 -4.66
CA GLY A 124 17.87 -0.95 -5.16
C GLY A 124 17.44 0.17 -6.10
N PHE A 125 16.29 0.80 -5.84
CA PHE A 125 15.92 2.08 -6.49
C PHE A 125 16.91 3.20 -6.16
N TYR A 126 17.51 3.13 -4.98
CA TYR A 126 18.58 4.00 -4.53
C TYR A 126 19.86 3.20 -4.28
N ILE A 127 21.01 3.88 -4.36
CA ILE A 127 22.30 3.38 -3.89
C ILE A 127 22.45 3.79 -2.43
N HIS A 128 22.74 2.81 -1.58
CA HIS A 128 22.82 2.94 -0.12
C HIS A 128 24.26 2.74 0.34
N GLU A 129 24.88 3.81 0.81
CA GLU A 129 26.21 3.78 1.42
C GLU A 129 26.13 4.14 2.90
N LYS A 130 26.80 3.37 3.75
CA LYS A 130 26.76 3.57 5.21
C LYS A 130 27.25 4.97 5.57
N GLY A 131 26.43 5.73 6.29
CA GLY A 131 26.75 7.09 6.74
C GLY A 131 26.67 8.17 5.66
N LYS A 132 26.21 7.83 4.44
CA LYS A 132 25.98 8.81 3.37
C LYS A 132 24.50 8.93 3.05
N LYS A 133 24.14 10.06 2.45
CA LYS A 133 22.82 10.24 1.85
C LYS A 133 22.69 9.28 0.67
N ARG A 134 21.58 8.55 0.60
CA ARG A 134 21.28 7.70 -0.55
C ARG A 134 21.26 8.54 -1.84
N VAL A 135 21.62 7.92 -2.95
CA VAL A 135 21.62 8.56 -4.27
C VAL A 135 20.78 7.75 -5.25
N ARG A 136 20.23 8.40 -6.27
CA ARG A 136 19.45 7.75 -7.33
C ARG A 136 20.27 6.64 -8.00
N ASN A 137 19.67 5.45 -8.19
CA ASN A 137 20.28 4.41 -9.01
C ASN A 137 19.83 4.55 -10.47
N SER A 138 20.76 4.90 -11.37
CA SER A 138 20.48 5.08 -12.81
C SER A 138 20.39 3.79 -13.61
N ASP A 139 20.64 2.63 -12.99
CA ASP A 139 20.43 1.33 -13.63
C ASP A 139 18.95 0.94 -13.68
N ILE A 140 18.09 1.57 -12.87
CA ILE A 140 16.65 1.31 -12.83
C ILE A 140 16.01 1.57 -14.19
N GLU A 141 16.24 2.73 -14.78
CA GLU A 141 15.64 3.14 -16.05
C GLU A 141 16.04 2.20 -17.20
N LYS A 142 17.28 1.70 -17.17
CA LYS A 142 17.79 0.72 -18.14
C LYS A 142 17.04 -0.60 -18.05
N ILE A 143 16.77 -1.08 -16.83
CA ILE A 143 16.09 -2.37 -16.59
C ILE A 143 14.59 -2.28 -16.88
N VAL A 144 13.96 -1.15 -16.52
CA VAL A 144 12.54 -0.88 -16.82
C VAL A 144 12.34 -0.65 -18.32
N GLY A 145 13.38 -0.24 -19.05
CA GLY A 145 13.30 0.04 -20.49
C GLY A 145 12.65 1.39 -20.80
N LEU A 146 12.74 2.34 -19.87
CA LEU A 146 12.25 3.69 -20.07
C LEU A 146 13.19 4.41 -21.04
N GLY A 147 12.70 4.69 -22.25
CA GLY A 147 13.38 5.61 -23.15
C GLY A 147 13.47 7.01 -22.53
N SER A 148 14.47 7.80 -22.93
CA SER A 148 14.74 9.17 -22.47
C SER A 148 13.69 10.19 -22.96
N LYS A 149 12.40 9.90 -22.83
CA LYS A 149 11.33 10.87 -23.02
C LYS A 149 11.16 11.65 -21.73
N ALA A 150 11.40 12.96 -21.81
CA ALA A 150 11.04 13.89 -20.75
C ALA A 150 9.52 13.84 -20.55
N MET A 151 9.08 13.17 -19.48
CA MET A 151 7.68 13.17 -19.07
C MET A 151 7.35 14.53 -18.45
N THR A 152 6.23 15.11 -18.86
CA THR A 152 5.68 16.29 -18.19
C THR A 152 5.41 15.91 -16.74
N LYS A 153 5.95 16.69 -15.79
CA LYS A 153 5.75 16.47 -14.36
C LYS A 153 4.24 16.49 -14.08
N PRO A 154 3.63 15.35 -13.73
CA PRO A 154 2.18 15.31 -13.51
C PRO A 154 1.81 16.08 -12.25
N ASP A 155 0.52 16.35 -12.10
CA ASP A 155 -0.03 16.90 -10.87
C ASP A 155 0.32 15.99 -9.67
N ALA A 156 0.81 16.60 -8.59
CA ALA A 156 1.13 15.89 -7.36
C ALA A 156 -0.12 15.19 -6.78
N GLN A 157 -1.30 15.80 -6.91
CA GLN A 157 -2.54 15.20 -6.41
C GLN A 157 -2.91 13.95 -7.21
N LEU A 158 -2.62 13.89 -8.51
CA LEU A 158 -2.81 12.68 -9.31
C LEU A 158 -1.93 11.53 -8.79
N ILE A 159 -0.67 11.79 -8.46
CA ILE A 159 0.22 10.76 -7.89
C ILE A 159 -0.32 10.27 -6.54
N VAL A 160 -0.73 11.20 -5.68
CA VAL A 160 -1.33 10.86 -4.38
C VAL A 160 -2.60 10.03 -4.55
N ASP A 161 -3.50 10.43 -5.44
CA ASP A 161 -4.73 9.68 -5.72
C ASP A 161 -4.42 8.27 -6.22
N ARG A 162 -3.51 8.15 -7.19
CA ARG A 162 -3.13 6.87 -7.76
C ARG A 162 -2.60 5.93 -6.70
N LEU A 163 -1.83 6.42 -5.73
CA LEU A 163 -1.20 5.58 -4.71
C LEU A 163 -2.08 5.33 -3.47
N ILE A 164 -2.78 6.35 -2.98
CA ILE A 164 -3.54 6.28 -1.72
C ILE A 164 -4.93 5.68 -1.94
N LEU A 165 -5.60 5.97 -3.06
CA LEU A 165 -6.96 5.46 -3.27
C LEU A 165 -7.04 3.94 -3.42
N PRO A 166 -6.07 3.23 -4.02
CA PRO A 166 -6.02 1.77 -3.97
C PRO A 166 -5.91 1.22 -2.54
N MET A 167 -5.15 1.88 -1.65
CA MET A 167 -5.11 1.49 -0.23
C MET A 167 -6.46 1.69 0.43
N VAL A 168 -7.11 2.84 0.21
CA VAL A 168 -8.46 3.11 0.73
C VAL A 168 -9.44 2.06 0.22
N ASN A 169 -9.40 1.75 -1.07
CA ASN A 169 -10.28 0.78 -1.70
C ASN A 169 -10.06 -0.62 -1.12
N GLU A 170 -8.80 -1.05 -0.97
CA GLU A 170 -8.48 -2.36 -0.38
C GLU A 170 -8.80 -2.41 1.12
N ALA A 171 -8.68 -1.31 1.85
CA ALA A 171 -9.14 -1.21 3.23
C ALA A 171 -10.65 -1.45 3.35
N VAL A 172 -11.46 -0.91 2.43
CA VAL A 172 -12.90 -1.20 2.38
C VAL A 172 -13.14 -2.67 2.05
N ARG A 173 -12.38 -3.27 1.13
CA ARG A 173 -12.47 -4.71 0.85
C ARG A 173 -12.12 -5.57 2.06
N CYS A 174 -11.18 -5.14 2.90
CA CYS A 174 -10.90 -5.83 4.17
C CYS A 174 -12.07 -5.79 5.15
N LEU A 175 -12.90 -4.74 5.13
CA LEU A 175 -14.17 -4.71 5.88
C LEU A 175 -15.23 -5.62 5.25
N GLU A 176 -15.39 -5.60 3.92
CA GLU A 176 -16.30 -6.47 3.17
C GLU A 176 -16.03 -7.96 3.44
N ASP A 177 -14.75 -8.33 3.36
CA ASP A 177 -14.27 -9.69 3.56
C ASP A 177 -14.21 -10.08 5.05
N LYS A 178 -14.62 -9.17 5.96
CA LYS A 178 -14.61 -9.36 7.42
C LYS A 178 -13.24 -9.72 7.98
N ILE A 179 -12.18 -9.22 7.35
CA ILE A 179 -10.80 -9.35 7.87
C ILE A 179 -10.67 -8.57 9.19
N ILE A 180 -11.38 -7.46 9.28
CA ILE A 180 -11.51 -6.65 10.47
C ILE A 180 -12.91 -6.08 10.54
N GLU A 181 -13.50 -6.01 11.73
CA GLU A 181 -14.92 -5.64 11.88
C GLU A 181 -15.14 -4.12 11.96
N LYS A 182 -14.18 -3.40 12.54
CA LYS A 182 -14.34 -2.00 12.94
C LYS A 182 -13.40 -1.08 12.17
N PRO A 183 -13.90 -0.01 11.54
CA PRO A 183 -13.08 1.00 10.88
C PRO A 183 -11.97 1.56 11.77
N GLU A 184 -12.26 1.80 13.06
CA GLU A 184 -11.33 2.31 14.07
C GLU A 184 -10.06 1.45 14.17
N TYR A 185 -10.24 0.13 14.20
CA TYR A 185 -9.11 -0.80 14.34
C TYR A 185 -8.32 -0.93 13.04
N LEU A 186 -8.97 -0.80 11.88
CA LEU A 186 -8.29 -0.77 10.59
C LEU A 186 -7.40 0.46 10.48
N ASP A 187 -7.97 1.64 10.72
CA ASP A 187 -7.25 2.90 10.61
C ASP A 187 -6.09 2.97 11.61
N MET A 188 -6.31 2.50 12.84
CA MET A 188 -5.24 2.34 13.83
C MET A 188 -4.14 1.39 13.35
N ALA A 189 -4.49 0.24 12.76
CA ALA A 189 -3.51 -0.70 12.24
C ALA A 189 -2.67 -0.10 11.11
N MET A 190 -3.27 0.70 10.22
CA MET A 190 -2.54 1.36 9.14
C MET A 190 -1.67 2.51 9.63
N ILE A 191 -2.12 3.29 10.61
CA ILE A 191 -1.31 4.32 11.26
C ILE A 191 -0.09 3.69 11.94
N LEU A 192 -0.28 2.65 12.76
CA LEU A 192 0.81 2.03 13.51
C LEU A 192 1.70 1.12 12.65
N GLY A 193 1.12 0.48 11.63
CA GLY A 193 1.79 -0.53 10.81
C GLY A 193 2.58 0.09 9.65
N THR A 194 1.96 1.00 8.89
CA THR A 194 2.61 1.62 7.71
C THR A 194 3.06 3.06 7.95
N GLY A 195 2.67 3.65 9.08
CA GLY A 195 2.86 5.07 9.33
C GLY A 195 1.90 5.95 8.54
N PHE A 196 0.69 5.47 8.21
CA PHE A 196 -0.31 6.32 7.55
C PHE A 196 -0.50 7.63 8.35
N PRO A 197 -0.61 8.81 7.70
CA PRO A 197 -0.38 10.08 8.39
C PRO A 197 -1.42 10.30 9.51
N PRO A 198 -1.02 10.37 10.80
CA PRO A 198 -1.97 10.42 11.91
C PRO A 198 -2.91 11.62 11.86
N PHE A 199 -2.44 12.77 11.34
CA PHE A 199 -3.25 13.98 11.17
C PHE A 199 -4.35 13.85 10.09
N ARG A 200 -4.36 12.75 9.33
CA ARG A 200 -5.44 12.38 8.40
C ARG A 200 -6.38 11.33 8.98
N GLY A 201 -6.13 10.86 10.21
CA GLY A 201 -7.00 9.97 10.98
C GLY A 201 -7.00 8.49 10.56
N GLY A 202 -6.43 8.14 9.42
CA GLY A 202 -6.44 6.78 8.86
C GLY A 202 -7.00 6.76 7.44
N LEU A 203 -7.04 5.58 6.80
CA LEU A 203 -7.48 5.46 5.41
C LEU A 203 -8.98 5.74 5.27
N LEU A 204 -9.79 5.18 6.16
CA LEU A 204 -11.25 5.31 6.11
C LEU A 204 -11.68 6.70 6.58
N ARG A 205 -11.02 7.25 7.61
CA ARG A 205 -11.25 8.65 8.00
C ARG A 205 -10.83 9.62 6.91
N TYR A 206 -9.72 9.36 6.22
CA TYR A 206 -9.31 10.14 5.06
C TYR A 206 -10.36 10.07 3.94
N ALA A 207 -10.91 8.88 3.66
CA ALA A 207 -11.98 8.70 2.68
C ALA A 207 -13.24 9.50 3.05
N ASP A 208 -13.68 9.44 4.31
CA ASP A 208 -14.81 10.24 4.81
C ASP A 208 -14.55 11.75 4.66
N SER A 209 -13.34 12.22 5.01
CA SER A 209 -12.98 13.64 4.89
C SER A 209 -12.99 14.16 3.45
N ARG A 210 -12.74 13.27 2.48
CA ARG A 210 -12.79 13.57 1.05
C ARG A 210 -14.22 13.47 0.49
N GLY A 211 -15.11 12.79 1.21
CA GLY A 211 -16.46 12.45 0.77
C GLY A 211 -16.47 11.17 -0.07
N LEU A 212 -17.22 10.15 0.35
CA LEU A 212 -17.20 8.83 -0.31
C LEU A 212 -17.66 8.88 -1.77
N ALA A 213 -18.60 9.76 -2.12
CA ALA A 213 -19.00 9.96 -3.51
C ALA A 213 -17.83 10.46 -4.39
N ASN A 214 -16.99 11.37 -3.87
CA ASN A 214 -15.81 11.85 -4.58
C ASN A 214 -14.74 10.76 -4.69
N VAL A 215 -14.58 9.94 -3.66
CA VAL A 215 -13.66 8.79 -3.68
C VAL A 215 -14.09 7.78 -4.74
N VAL A 216 -15.36 7.40 -4.77
CA VAL A 216 -15.92 6.47 -5.77
C VAL A 216 -15.73 7.02 -7.18
N GLY A 217 -16.17 8.26 -7.43
CA GLY A 217 -16.04 8.87 -8.76
C GLY A 217 -14.58 8.90 -9.24
N ARG A 218 -13.65 9.24 -8.34
CA ARG A 218 -12.23 9.25 -8.67
C ARG A 218 -11.67 7.85 -8.95
N LEU A 219 -12.06 6.85 -8.17
CA LEU A 219 -11.69 5.46 -8.41
C LEU A 219 -12.25 4.94 -9.75
N GLU A 220 -13.47 5.33 -10.13
CA GLU A 220 -14.07 4.99 -11.42
C GLU A 220 -13.32 5.63 -12.59
N GLU A 221 -12.96 6.92 -12.50
CA GLU A 221 -12.11 7.59 -13.49
C GLU A 221 -10.76 6.88 -13.67
N LEU A 222 -10.11 6.52 -12.56
CA LEU A 222 -8.85 5.79 -12.58
C LEU A 222 -9.04 4.37 -13.14
N ALA A 223 -10.15 3.70 -12.82
CA ALA A 223 -10.46 2.37 -13.36
C ALA A 223 -10.69 2.40 -14.87
N GLN A 224 -11.29 3.46 -15.41
CA GLN A 224 -11.43 3.62 -16.86
C GLN A 224 -10.08 3.82 -17.56
N GLN A 225 -9.15 4.56 -16.94
CA GLN A 225 -7.84 4.84 -17.55
C GLN A 225 -6.83 3.72 -17.36
N TYR A 226 -6.84 3.08 -16.20
CA TYR A 226 -5.77 2.19 -15.75
C TYR A 226 -6.26 0.75 -15.49
N GLY A 227 -7.56 0.51 -15.46
CA GLY A 227 -8.15 -0.83 -15.39
C GLY A 227 -8.53 -1.31 -13.98
N GLU A 228 -8.72 -2.63 -13.87
CA GLU A 228 -9.43 -3.29 -12.75
C GLU A 228 -8.87 -3.01 -11.35
N ARG A 229 -7.58 -2.70 -11.22
CA ARG A 229 -6.94 -2.42 -9.92
C ARG A 229 -7.52 -1.21 -9.18
N TYR A 230 -8.23 -0.34 -9.88
CA TYR A 230 -8.95 0.80 -9.30
C TYR A 230 -10.44 0.58 -9.13
N ARG A 231 -11.00 -0.58 -9.54
CA ARG A 231 -12.44 -0.82 -9.48
C ARG A 231 -12.93 -0.64 -8.03
N PRO A 232 -13.87 0.30 -7.76
CA PRO A 232 -14.33 0.55 -6.40
C PRO A 232 -14.95 -0.70 -5.78
N ALA A 233 -14.67 -0.92 -4.50
CA ALA A 233 -15.31 -1.91 -3.64
C ALA A 233 -16.83 -1.68 -3.60
N GLU A 234 -17.62 -2.74 -3.43
CA GLU A 234 -19.07 -2.68 -3.54
C GLU A 234 -19.68 -1.92 -2.35
N MET A 235 -19.19 -2.18 -1.13
CA MET A 235 -19.51 -1.44 0.10
C MET A 235 -19.17 0.04 -0.04
N LEU A 236 -18.06 0.39 -0.69
CA LEU A 236 -17.70 1.78 -0.92
C LEU A 236 -18.73 2.48 -1.82
N ARG A 237 -19.19 1.82 -2.89
CA ARG A 237 -20.26 2.33 -3.76
C ARG A 237 -21.60 2.41 -3.03
N GLU A 238 -21.92 1.38 -2.26
CA GLU A 238 -23.16 1.34 -1.47
C GLU A 238 -23.20 2.50 -0.48
N PHE A 239 -22.13 2.70 0.30
CA PHE A 239 -22.04 3.77 1.28
C PHE A 239 -22.14 5.14 0.61
N ALA A 240 -21.44 5.33 -0.51
CA ALA A 240 -21.54 6.56 -1.30
C ALA A 240 -22.97 6.83 -1.80
N SER A 241 -23.66 5.81 -2.33
CA SER A 241 -25.04 5.95 -2.82
C SER A 241 -26.05 6.26 -1.70
N LYS A 242 -25.79 5.77 -0.49
CA LYS A 242 -26.62 5.97 0.70
C LYS A 242 -26.22 7.20 1.51
N GLN A 243 -25.22 7.96 1.05
CA GLN A 243 -24.64 9.11 1.77
C GLN A 243 -24.20 8.77 3.20
N MET A 244 -23.70 7.55 3.39
CA MET A 244 -23.16 7.07 4.65
C MET A 244 -21.67 7.44 4.77
N THR A 245 -21.14 7.35 5.98
CA THR A 245 -19.73 7.49 6.32
C THR A 245 -19.26 6.28 7.12
N PHE A 246 -17.95 6.01 7.14
CA PHE A 246 -17.39 4.96 7.99
C PHE A 246 -17.41 5.34 9.47
N TYR A 247 -17.21 6.63 9.76
CA TYR A 247 -17.30 7.17 11.11
C TYR A 247 -18.54 8.05 11.24
N GLN A 248 -19.36 7.77 12.25
CA GLN A 248 -20.39 8.71 12.67
C GLN A 248 -19.73 9.82 13.49
N ASN A 249 -20.07 11.09 13.20
CA ASN A 249 -19.64 12.24 13.98
C ASN A 249 -20.28 12.25 15.37
#